data_AF-A0A1Q9R286-F1
#
_entry.id   AF-A0A1Q9R286-F1
#
_cell.length_a   1.000
_cell.length_b   1.000
_cell.length_c   1.000
_cell.angle_alpha   90.00
_cell.angle_beta   90.00
_cell.angle_gamma   90.00
#
_symmetry.space_group_name_H-M   'P 1'
#
loop_
_entity.id
_entity.type
_entity.pdbx_description
1 polymer ?
#
loop_
_entity_poly.entity_id
_entity_poly.type
_entity_poly.pdbx_seq_one_letter_code
_entity_poly.pdbx_strand_id
1 'polypeptide(L)'
;MKLLKKMATAFRNRKKYTYAELNDWMLSLIGISSFLVGAYYLWISGNMTVEMLNWSRNHAMTLDAVIALGFLGLLSLSGLYFATVARRCYELIYERNFK
;
A
#
# COMPACT_ATOMS: atom_id res chain seq x y z
N MET A 1 -19.23 8.15 -24.19
CA MET A 1 -17.82 8.35 -24.62
C MET A 1 -17.24 9.76 -24.38
N LYS A 2 -17.98 10.86 -24.61
CA LYS A 2 -17.44 12.23 -24.43
C LYS A 2 -17.09 12.59 -22.97
N LEU A 3 -17.86 12.09 -21.99
CA LEU A 3 -17.61 12.30 -20.56
C LEU A 3 -16.34 11.58 -20.08
N LEU A 4 -16.13 10.33 -20.50
CA LEU A 4 -14.92 9.56 -20.19
C LEU A 4 -13.66 10.23 -20.72
N LYS A 5 -13.70 10.79 -21.95
CA LYS A 5 -12.57 11.56 -22.50
C LYS A 5 -12.30 12.84 -21.71
N LYS A 6 -13.34 13.54 -21.24
CA LYS A 6 -13.20 14.75 -20.39
C LYS A 6 -12.64 14.42 -19.00
N MET A 7 -13.09 13.33 -18.38
CA MET A 7 -12.54 12.86 -17.10
C MET A 7 -11.09 12.40 -17.25
N ALA A 8 -10.76 11.66 -18.32
CA ALA A 8 -9.40 11.22 -18.59
C ALA A 8 -8.45 12.40 -18.88
N THR A 9 -8.91 13.42 -19.61
CA THR A 9 -8.10 14.63 -19.86
C THR A 9 -7.96 15.50 -18.61
N ALA A 10 -9.00 15.62 -17.77
CA ALA A 10 -8.91 16.29 -16.47
C ALA A 10 -7.96 15.55 -15.51
N PHE A 11 -7.95 14.22 -15.53
CA PHE A 11 -7.03 13.40 -14.74
C PHE A 11 -5.59 13.51 -15.24
N ARG A 12 -5.39 13.60 -16.56
CA ARG A 12 -4.07 13.78 -17.19
C ARG A 12 -3.49 15.17 -16.96
N ASN A 13 -4.32 16.21 -16.90
CA ASN A 13 -3.91 17.61 -16.69
C ASN A 13 -3.86 18.02 -15.21
N ARG A 14 -4.12 17.12 -14.27
CA ARG A 14 -3.83 17.40 -12.86
C ARG A 14 -2.32 17.61 -12.74
N LYS A 15 -1.90 18.78 -12.24
CA LYS A 15 -0.51 18.99 -11.79
C LYS A 15 -0.20 17.85 -10.83
N LYS A 16 0.60 16.89 -11.30
CA LYS A 16 1.16 15.86 -10.44
C LYS A 16 2.22 16.57 -9.62
N TYR A 17 1.80 17.17 -8.51
CA TYR A 17 2.74 17.61 -7.48
C TYR A 17 3.53 16.35 -7.11
N THR A 18 4.76 16.30 -7.60
CA THR A 18 5.65 15.19 -7.30
C THR A 18 5.96 15.30 -5.82
N TYR A 19 6.08 14.18 -5.11
CA TYR A 19 6.45 14.18 -3.69
C TYR A 19 7.69 15.06 -3.40
N ALA A 20 8.56 15.25 -4.41
CA ALA A 20 9.71 16.17 -4.41
C ALA A 20 9.38 17.68 -4.35
N GLU A 21 8.12 18.10 -4.45
CA GLU A 21 7.70 19.51 -4.32
C GLU A 21 6.98 19.78 -2.98
N LEU A 22 6.72 18.72 -2.18
CA LEU A 22 6.04 18.83 -0.89
C LEU A 22 7.01 19.28 0.21
N ASN A 23 6.49 20.01 1.21
CA ASN A 23 7.24 20.39 2.42
C ASN A 23 7.63 19.14 3.24
N ASP A 24 8.80 19.15 3.88
CA ASP A 24 9.34 18.02 4.65
C ASP A 24 8.40 17.56 5.77
N TRP A 25 7.69 18.50 6.41
CA TRP A 25 6.68 18.17 7.42
C TRP A 25 5.48 17.39 6.85
N MET A 26 4.96 17.79 5.69
CA MET A 26 3.87 17.06 5.02
C MET A 26 4.35 15.70 4.52
N LEU A 27 5.58 15.64 4.03
CA LEU A 27 6.17 14.40 3.54
C LEU A 27 6.38 13.38 4.67
N SER A 28 6.81 13.86 5.85
CA SER A 28 6.97 13.04 7.05
C SER A 28 5.63 12.52 7.55
N LEU A 29 4.59 13.37 7.61
CA LEU A 29 3.23 12.92 7.97
C LEU A 29 2.69 11.84 7.03
N ILE A 30 2.87 12.01 5.71
CA ILE A 30 2.45 11.01 4.72
C ILE A 30 3.28 9.74 4.82
N GLY A 31 4.59 9.87 5.00
CA GLY A 31 5.51 8.73 5.13
C GLY A 31 5.21 7.89 6.36
N ILE A 32 5.05 8.52 7.53
CA ILE A 32 4.74 7.86 8.80
C ILE A 32 3.37 7.17 8.75
N SER A 33 2.33 7.88 8.30
CA SER A 33 0.99 7.30 8.18
C SER A 33 0.96 6.13 7.18
N SER A 34 1.64 6.25 6.04
CA SER A 34 1.78 5.16 5.08
C SER A 34 2.55 3.98 5.66
N PHE A 35 3.62 4.24 6.43
CA PHE A 35 4.36 3.18 7.11
C PHE A 35 3.49 2.43 8.12
N LEU A 36 2.72 3.16 8.94
CA LEU A 36 1.79 2.58 9.92
C LEU A 36 0.75 1.67 9.25
N VAL A 37 0.08 2.17 8.21
CA VAL A 37 -0.92 1.39 7.47
C VAL A 37 -0.28 0.19 6.78
N GLY A 38 0.86 0.39 6.11
CA GLY A 38 1.59 -0.68 5.43
C GLY A 38 2.04 -1.79 6.37
N ALA A 39 2.64 -1.41 7.50
CA ALA A 39 3.07 -2.34 8.54
C ALA A 39 1.90 -3.11 9.16
N TYR A 40 0.79 -2.43 9.44
CA TYR A 40 -0.42 -3.06 9.98
C TYR A 40 -1.01 -4.09 9.02
N TYR A 41 -1.13 -3.77 7.72
CA TYR A 41 -1.65 -4.70 6.72
C TYR A 41 -0.74 -5.90 6.48
N LEU A 42 0.58 -5.68 6.46
CA LEU A 42 1.55 -6.77 6.38
C LEU A 42 1.51 -7.66 7.62
N TRP A 43 1.35 -7.08 8.81
CA TRP A 43 1.25 -7.84 10.04
C TRP A 43 -0.01 -8.71 10.09
N ILE A 44 -1.18 -8.13 9.77
CA ILE A 44 -2.44 -8.88 9.69
C ILE A 44 -2.34 -10.00 8.67
N SER A 45 -1.90 -9.68 7.46
CA SER A 45 -1.81 -10.71 6.40
C SER A 45 -0.84 -11.82 6.77
N GLY A 46 0.27 -11.51 7.42
CA GLY A 46 1.22 -12.51 7.95
C GLY A 46 0.59 -13.43 9.00
N ASN A 47 0.00 -12.86 10.06
CA ASN A 47 -0.60 -13.65 11.14
C ASN A 47 -1.72 -14.56 10.61
N MET A 48 -2.62 -14.00 9.81
CA MET A 48 -3.77 -14.73 9.27
C MET A 48 -3.33 -15.82 8.29
N THR A 49 -2.27 -15.60 7.52
CA THR A 49 -1.72 -16.62 6.61
C THR A 49 -1.13 -17.79 7.39
N VAL A 50 -0.44 -17.54 8.50
CA VAL A 50 0.08 -18.61 9.38
C VAL A 50 -1.06 -19.41 10.01
N GLU A 51 -2.09 -18.73 10.50
CA GLU A 51 -3.28 -19.39 11.05
C GLU A 51 -4.02 -20.24 10.00
N MET A 52 -4.22 -19.70 8.79
CA MET A 52 -4.82 -20.45 7.69
C MET A 52 -3.97 -21.65 7.26
N LEU A 53 -2.64 -21.53 7.25
CA LEU A 53 -1.75 -22.63 6.92
C LEU A 53 -1.83 -23.75 7.96
N ASN A 54 -1.89 -23.40 9.24
CA ASN A 54 -2.08 -24.35 10.33
C ASN A 54 -3.46 -25.03 10.25
N TRP A 55 -4.51 -24.27 9.93
CA TRP A 55 -5.86 -24.81 9.75
C TRP A 55 -5.95 -25.75 8.54
N SER A 56 -5.37 -25.36 7.41
CA SER A 56 -5.31 -26.14 6.17
C SER A 56 -4.51 -27.44 6.29
N ARG A 57 -3.59 -27.53 7.24
CA ARG A 57 -2.88 -28.80 7.50
C ARG A 57 -3.82 -29.86 8.08
N ASN A 58 -4.85 -29.43 8.80
CA ASN A 58 -5.79 -30.30 9.51
C ASN A 58 -7.12 -30.47 8.77
N HIS A 59 -7.42 -29.63 7.78
CA HIS A 59 -8.67 -29.63 7.02
C HIS A 59 -8.41 -29.51 5.51
N ALA A 60 -9.22 -30.18 4.69
CA ALA A 60 -9.17 -30.01 3.24
C ALA A 60 -9.50 -28.55 2.88
N MET A 61 -8.74 -27.97 1.93
CA MET A 61 -8.99 -26.60 1.47
C MET A 61 -10.35 -26.51 0.79
N THR A 62 -11.28 -25.82 1.46
CA THR A 62 -12.56 -25.43 0.88
C THR A 62 -12.37 -24.26 -0.08
N LEU A 63 -13.33 -24.08 -0.99
CA LEU A 63 -13.32 -22.98 -1.97
C LEU A 63 -13.32 -21.60 -1.26
N ASP A 64 -14.01 -21.50 -0.13
CA ASP A 64 -14.02 -20.30 0.73
C ASP A 64 -12.62 -19.95 1.27
N ALA A 65 -11.83 -20.95 1.64
CA ALA A 65 -10.45 -20.74 2.12
C ALA A 65 -9.55 -20.17 1.01
N VAL A 66 -9.75 -20.61 -0.23
CA VAL A 66 -9.01 -20.08 -1.39
C VAL A 66 -9.37 -18.62 -1.65
N ILE A 67 -10.66 -18.26 -1.56
CA ILE A 67 -11.11 -16.88 -1.70
C ILE A 67 -10.52 -16.00 -0.59
N ALA A 68 -10.55 -16.47 0.66
CA ALA A 68 -9.97 -15.75 1.80
C ALA A 68 -8.45 -15.54 1.65
N LEU A 69 -7.71 -16.54 1.16
CA LEU A 69 -6.29 -16.37 0.81
C LEU A 69 -6.07 -15.33 -0.30
N GLY A 70 -6.97 -15.28 -1.30
CA GLY A 70 -6.95 -14.25 -2.32
C GLY A 70 -7.10 -12.84 -1.74
N PHE A 71 -8.03 -12.64 -0.81
CA PHE A 71 -8.19 -11.37 -0.10
C PHE A 71 -6.98 -11.02 0.78
N LEU A 72 -6.40 -11.99 1.47
CA LEU A 72 -5.19 -11.79 2.27
C LEU A 72 -4.00 -11.39 1.39
N GLY A 73 -3.85 -12.02 0.22
CA GLY A 73 -2.86 -11.64 -0.78
C GLY A 73 -3.05 -10.20 -1.26
N LEU A 74 -4.29 -9.79 -1.55
CA LEU A 74 -4.61 -8.41 -1.94
C LEU A 74 -4.29 -7.41 -0.82
N LEU A 75 -4.60 -7.77 0.43
CA LEU A 75 -4.28 -6.97 1.60
C LEU A 75 -2.76 -6.82 1.76
N SER A 76 -2.00 -7.90 1.62
CA SER A 76 -0.54 -7.89 1.68
C SER A 76 0.06 -7.01 0.59
N LEU A 77 -0.44 -7.11 -0.65
CA LEU A 77 -0.04 -6.24 -1.76
C LEU A 77 -0.31 -4.76 -1.47
N SER A 78 -1.47 -4.44 -0.88
CA SER A 78 -1.77 -3.07 -0.46
C SER A 78 -0.82 -2.57 0.63
N GLY A 79 -0.46 -3.44 1.58
CA GLY A 79 0.54 -3.14 2.61
C GLY A 79 1.92 -2.85 2.02
N LEU A 80 2.36 -3.66 1.04
CA LEU A 80 3.61 -3.44 0.31
C LEU A 80 3.59 -2.12 -0.46
N TYR A 81 2.48 -1.77 -1.10
CA TYR A 81 2.34 -0.48 -1.79
C TYR A 81 2.57 0.68 -0.81
N PHE A 82 1.91 0.69 0.34
CA PHE A 82 2.14 1.72 1.36
C PHE A 82 3.57 1.74 1.89
N ALA A 83 4.21 0.59 2.03
CA ALA A 83 5.63 0.51 2.40
C ALA A 83 6.54 1.16 1.34
N THR A 84 6.25 0.98 0.03
CA THR A 84 7.01 1.66 -1.03
C THR A 84 6.83 3.17 -1.01
N VAL A 85 5.61 3.65 -0.72
CA VAL A 85 5.33 5.08 -0.54
C VAL A 85 6.12 5.64 0.64
N ALA A 86 6.07 4.96 1.79
CA ALA A 86 6.82 5.34 2.98
C ALA A 86 8.34 5.40 2.71
N ARG A 87 8.89 4.39 2.02
CA ARG A 87 10.30 4.37 1.62
C ARG A 87 10.67 5.57 0.74
N ARG A 88 9.81 5.93 -0.23
CA ARG A 88 10.07 7.07 -1.11
C ARG A 88 10.02 8.40 -0.36
N CYS A 89 9.10 8.55 0.59
CA CYS A 89 9.06 9.72 1.46
C CYS A 89 10.34 9.82 2.32
N TYR A 90 10.76 8.72 2.93
CA TYR A 90 11.99 8.70 3.73
C TYR A 90 13.23 9.07 2.92
N GLU A 91 13.37 8.51 1.71
CA GLU A 91 14.48 8.81 0.80
C GLU A 91 14.57 10.30 0.45
N LEU A 92 13.44 10.94 0.14
CA LEU A 92 13.39 12.38 -0.16
C LEU A 92 13.72 13.26 1.07
N ILE A 93 13.28 12.88 2.27
CA ILE A 93 13.65 13.59 3.50
C ILE A 93 15.15 13.45 3.75
N TYR A 94 15.68 12.25 3.57
CA TYR A 94 17.10 11.96 3.75
C TYR A 94 17.96 12.76 2.77
N GLU A 95 17.60 12.80 1.49
CA GLU A 95 18.29 13.58 0.46
C GLU A 95 18.29 15.09 0.72
N ARG A 96 17.27 15.63 1.40
CA ARG A 96 17.18 17.07 1.67
C ARG A 96 17.87 17.52 2.95
N ASN A 97 17.89 16.65 3.97
CA ASN A 97 18.35 17.02 5.31
C ASN A 97 19.76 16.49 5.62
N PHE A 98 20.21 15.41 4.96
CA PHE A 98 21.45 14.70 5.34
C PHE A 98 22.43 14.48 4.17
N LYS A 99 22.06 14.82 2.94
CA LYS A 99 22.90 14.71 1.75
C LYS A 99 23.08 16.09 1.11
#